data_AF-A0AA45UU28-F1
#
_entry.id   AF-A0AA45UU28-F1
#
_cell.length_a   1.000
_cell.length_b   1.000
_cell.length_c   1.000
_cell.angle_alpha   90.00
_cell.angle_beta   90.00
_cell.angle_gamma   90.00
#
_symmetry.space_group_name_H-M   'P 1'
#
loop_
_entity.id
_entity.type
_entity.pdbx_description
1 polymer ?
#
loop_
_entity_poly.entity_id
_entity_poly.type
_entity_poly.pdbx_seq_one_letter_code
_entity_poly.pdbx_strand_id
1 'polypeptide(L)'
;MSGYAYSGLSSTEYKYSLCRAITTGLMPYSEFLKVLREFMLELRSTFDEIRGLDSAFEANVHRIEILQRDINAEIATGAEPTGRVLHGMMHKLYDVLYDCVTAPCNKDVARFIDPRFIRHGAHLQIAKACGVLVNSIIIVNCCAKTFAGESYTVGNEEDKNNAFKTGIALSAYVHTEFSAARRCLNPSASPEETKRRKAILRVLRHNTELCLKVSELISHNILSGFRYRTKRCLNGILNVVESTSAECEAMVHHNDESAYRRLAIAKKARFGFECYCKVHKGLGVAHDLRQWERGRYTRALVHVTGSLFSMYRGYASTGNTDHVIAGIIGHCLKILLSLPGTRRGIGAYGARKVYVDMCSVYEDIEQRARPELLLNPGAEVKLRDAALRYLSEMMSIWKELHERHLDVVEQPDGSPDQPSTSGLGSAGAGIGGSQASSVSLQDHSYAQPSTSGLGSTSTGLGRQQASYIPPQDPGDMPDLDVQPSTSAEASSALQEAQVASHRSQTPSDDELEPPSKRARSA
;
A
#
# COMPACT_ATOMS: atom_id res chain seq x y z
N MET A 1 -8.16 4.37 1.84
CA MET A 1 -7.00 4.36 2.75
C MET A 1 -6.61 5.82 2.95
N SER A 2 -6.43 6.30 4.17
CA SER A 2 -5.96 7.68 4.38
C SER A 2 -4.50 7.58 4.79
N GLY A 3 -3.62 8.32 4.10
CA GLY A 3 -2.19 8.41 4.42
C GLY A 3 -1.90 9.66 5.26
N TYR A 4 -0.65 9.86 5.67
CA TYR A 4 -0.25 11.14 6.27
C TYR A 4 0.00 12.19 5.18
N ALA A 5 -0.51 13.39 5.40
CA ALA A 5 -0.26 14.54 4.52
C ALA A 5 1.00 15.26 4.98
N TYR A 6 1.99 15.39 4.09
CA TYR A 6 3.29 15.99 4.39
C TYR A 6 3.39 17.41 3.83
N SER A 7 3.81 18.37 4.66
CA SER A 7 3.93 19.78 4.29
C SER A 7 5.29 20.37 4.68
N GLY A 8 5.58 21.59 4.22
CA GLY A 8 6.82 22.31 4.54
C GLY A 8 8.08 21.50 4.22
N LEU A 9 9.02 21.42 5.19
CA LEU A 9 10.29 20.69 5.02
C LEU A 9 10.12 19.17 4.85
N SER A 10 8.96 18.61 5.19
CA SER A 10 8.64 17.19 4.99
C SER A 10 7.98 16.89 3.63
N SER A 11 7.62 17.94 2.87
CA SER A 11 6.96 17.82 1.56
C SER A 11 7.86 17.23 0.49
N THR A 12 7.26 16.41 -0.37
CA THR A 12 7.92 15.83 -1.55
C THR A 12 8.24 16.89 -2.61
N GLU A 13 7.37 17.87 -2.80
CA GLU A 13 7.56 18.95 -3.78
C GLU A 13 8.73 19.85 -3.39
N TYR A 14 8.79 20.25 -2.12
CA TYR A 14 9.86 21.10 -1.61
C TYR A 14 11.24 20.44 -1.80
N LYS A 15 11.34 19.15 -1.47
CA LYS A 15 12.54 18.33 -1.73
C LYS A 15 12.95 18.37 -3.20
N TYR A 16 12.03 18.16 -4.14
CA TYR A 16 12.37 18.15 -5.57
C TYR A 16 12.81 19.52 -6.08
N SER A 17 12.18 20.60 -5.60
CA SER A 17 12.59 21.97 -5.92
C SER A 17 14.01 22.26 -5.44
N LEU A 18 14.35 21.87 -4.21
CA LEU A 18 15.72 22.04 -3.68
C LEU A 18 16.74 21.20 -4.45
N CYS A 19 16.46 19.92 -4.70
CA CYS A 19 17.35 19.09 -5.51
C CYS A 19 17.59 19.67 -6.89
N ARG A 20 16.55 20.19 -7.56
CA ARG A 20 16.68 20.86 -8.85
C ARG A 20 17.53 22.13 -8.77
N ALA A 21 17.32 22.96 -7.74
CA ALA A 21 18.11 24.17 -7.55
C ALA A 21 19.60 23.86 -7.35
N ILE A 22 19.91 22.81 -6.59
CA ILE A 22 21.28 22.31 -6.40
C ILE A 22 21.86 21.82 -7.74
N THR A 23 21.20 20.89 -8.43
CA THR A 23 21.75 20.27 -9.64
C THR A 23 21.89 21.22 -10.83
N THR A 24 21.09 22.29 -10.87
CA THR A 24 21.17 23.33 -11.91
C THR A 24 22.15 24.45 -11.58
N GLY A 25 22.82 24.39 -10.42
CA GLY A 25 23.76 25.43 -9.96
C GLY A 25 23.09 26.72 -9.49
N LEU A 26 21.75 26.76 -9.39
CA LEU A 26 21.02 27.91 -8.87
C LEU A 26 21.20 28.10 -7.36
N MET A 27 21.56 27.04 -6.64
CA MET A 27 21.82 27.06 -5.21
C MET A 27 23.31 26.76 -4.95
N PRO A 28 24.12 27.75 -4.53
CA PRO A 28 25.51 27.50 -4.15
C PRO A 28 25.59 26.72 -2.82
N TYR A 29 26.75 26.11 -2.56
CA TYR A 29 26.97 25.28 -1.36
C TYR A 29 26.69 26.03 -0.05
N SER A 30 27.12 27.28 0.06
CA SER A 30 26.89 28.13 1.24
C SER A 30 25.39 28.35 1.51
N GLU A 31 24.58 28.49 0.47
CA GLU A 31 23.12 28.61 0.60
C GLU A 31 22.47 27.28 0.97
N PHE A 32 22.95 26.18 0.38
CA PHE A 32 22.52 24.83 0.78
C PHE A 32 22.76 24.57 2.28
N LEU A 33 23.90 24.98 2.84
CA LEU A 33 24.19 24.79 4.27
C LEU A 33 23.21 25.56 5.17
N LYS A 34 22.78 26.76 4.75
CA LYS A 34 21.73 27.51 5.47
C LYS A 34 20.40 26.77 5.43
N VAL A 35 19.99 26.27 4.26
CA VAL A 35 18.79 25.44 4.12
C VAL A 35 18.90 24.21 5.01
N LEU A 36 20.02 23.48 4.99
CA LEU A 36 20.21 22.30 5.83
C LEU A 36 20.15 22.63 7.33
N ARG A 37 20.66 23.80 7.74
CA ARG A 37 20.52 24.31 9.12
C ARG A 37 19.05 24.50 9.51
N GLU A 38 18.19 24.96 8.61
CA GLU A 38 16.73 25.06 8.86
C GLU A 38 16.10 23.69 9.08
N PHE A 39 16.49 22.68 8.28
CA PHE A 39 16.06 21.29 8.52
C PHE A 39 16.47 20.81 9.91
N MET A 40 17.68 21.13 10.38
CA MET A 40 18.14 20.72 11.71
C MET A 40 17.37 21.44 12.83
N LEU A 41 17.03 22.72 12.64
CA LEU A 41 16.20 23.48 13.57
C LEU A 41 14.79 22.88 13.68
N GLU A 42 14.17 22.55 12.54
CA GLU A 42 12.86 21.91 12.50
C GLU A 42 12.89 20.52 13.16
N LEU A 43 13.94 19.73 12.92
CA LEU A 43 14.11 18.43 13.56
C LEU A 43 14.29 18.55 15.07
N ARG A 44 15.08 19.51 15.53
CA ARG A 44 15.26 19.76 16.96
C ARG A 44 13.92 20.11 17.61
N SER A 45 13.20 21.08 17.06
CA SER A 45 11.86 21.47 17.53
C SER A 45 10.91 20.28 17.55
N THR A 46 10.88 19.51 16.47
CA THR A 46 9.99 18.34 16.36
C THR A 46 10.34 17.26 17.39
N PHE A 47 11.63 16.97 17.60
CA PHE A 47 12.06 16.00 18.62
C PHE A 47 11.83 16.51 20.04
N ASP A 48 11.94 17.82 20.27
CA ASP A 48 11.62 18.44 21.56
C ASP A 48 10.12 18.31 21.89
N GLU A 49 9.22 18.34 20.90
CA GLU A 49 7.78 18.12 21.09
C GLU A 49 7.43 16.68 21.49
N ILE A 50 8.20 15.70 21.01
CA ILE A 50 8.04 14.28 21.34
C ILE A 50 9.05 13.80 22.40
N ARG A 51 9.70 14.75 23.05
CA ARG A 51 10.61 14.53 24.17
C ARG A 51 9.89 13.83 25.31
N GLY A 52 10.53 12.84 25.92
CA GLY A 52 9.96 12.01 26.97
C GLY A 52 9.06 10.87 26.49
N LEU A 53 8.70 10.80 25.19
CA LEU A 53 7.97 9.64 24.68
C LEU A 53 8.86 8.39 24.60
N ASP A 54 10.10 8.55 24.16
CA ASP A 54 11.04 7.46 23.96
C ASP A 54 12.47 7.97 24.15
N SER A 55 13.35 7.16 24.75
CA SER A 55 14.74 7.56 24.96
C SER A 55 15.51 7.76 23.64
N ALA A 56 15.03 7.14 22.55
CA ALA A 56 15.55 7.38 21.20
C ALA A 56 15.41 8.85 20.77
N PHE A 57 14.30 9.51 21.14
CA PHE A 57 14.07 10.92 20.77
C PHE A 57 14.98 11.86 21.56
N GLU A 58 15.23 11.58 22.85
CA GLU A 58 16.21 12.33 23.65
C GLU A 58 17.61 12.28 23.03
N ALA A 59 18.05 11.07 22.68
CA ALA A 59 19.35 10.86 22.04
C ALA A 59 19.42 11.59 20.69
N ASN A 60 18.31 11.62 19.95
CA ASN A 60 18.23 12.32 18.67
C ASN A 60 18.34 13.83 18.82
N VAL A 61 17.76 14.46 19.85
CA VAL A 61 17.95 15.90 20.08
C VAL A 61 19.44 16.23 20.21
N HIS A 62 20.17 15.48 21.03
CA HIS A 62 21.62 15.70 21.21
C HIS A 62 22.42 15.48 19.91
N ARG A 63 22.06 14.46 19.11
CA ARG A 63 22.72 14.23 17.81
C ARG A 63 22.45 15.34 16.79
N ILE A 64 21.23 15.88 16.78
CA ILE A 64 20.87 17.02 15.92
C ILE A 64 21.61 18.28 16.36
N GLU A 65 21.78 18.52 17.66
CA GLU A 65 22.58 19.65 18.16
C GLU A 65 24.06 19.56 17.74
N ILE A 66 24.65 18.36 17.76
CA ILE A 66 26.00 18.13 17.24
C ILE A 66 26.05 18.43 15.74
N LEU A 67 25.13 17.87 14.95
CA LEU A 67 25.10 18.08 13.51
C LEU A 67 24.90 19.56 13.14
N GLN A 68 24.07 20.27 13.89
CA GLN A 68 23.86 21.70 13.73
C GLN A 68 25.14 22.50 14.03
N ARG A 69 25.90 22.12 15.06
CA ARG A 69 27.19 22.74 15.38
C ARG A 69 28.19 22.53 14.24
N ASP A 70 28.24 21.33 13.67
CA ASP A 70 29.13 21.02 12.55
C ASP A 70 28.76 21.83 11.29
N ILE A 71 27.46 21.96 10.99
CA ILE A 71 26.97 22.80 9.88
C ILE A 71 27.34 24.27 10.11
N ASN A 72 27.17 24.79 11.33
CA ASN A 72 27.55 26.17 11.64
C ASN A 72 29.06 26.41 11.52
N ALA A 73 29.87 25.44 11.91
CA ALA A 73 31.32 25.51 11.74
C ALA A 73 31.69 25.56 10.24
N GLU A 74 31.08 24.71 9.42
CA GLU A 74 31.29 24.69 7.96
C GLU A 74 30.85 26.02 7.29
N ILE A 75 29.73 26.59 7.73
CA ILE A 75 29.28 27.91 7.26
C ILE A 75 30.31 28.99 7.62
N ALA A 76 30.85 28.95 8.85
CA ALA A 76 31.79 29.95 9.33
C ALA A 76 33.17 29.87 8.66
N THR A 77 33.62 28.67 8.29
CA THR A 77 34.89 28.48 7.58
C THR A 77 34.81 28.89 6.12
N GLY A 78 33.61 28.98 5.54
CA GLY A 78 33.43 29.23 4.11
C GLY A 78 34.08 28.15 3.24
N ALA A 79 34.18 26.93 3.77
CA ALA A 79 34.88 25.84 3.11
C ALA A 79 34.15 25.38 1.83
N GLU A 80 34.94 24.94 0.86
CA GLU A 80 34.41 24.27 -0.33
C GLU A 80 33.85 22.89 0.03
N PRO A 81 32.79 22.43 -0.65
CA PRO A 81 32.13 21.16 -0.35
C PRO A 81 33.10 19.99 -0.57
N THR A 82 33.28 19.18 0.48
CA THR A 82 34.03 17.93 0.37
C THR A 82 33.12 16.72 0.56
N GLY A 83 33.36 15.66 -0.21
CA GLY A 83 32.64 14.38 -0.08
C GLY A 83 32.72 13.81 1.34
N ARG A 84 33.85 13.99 2.03
CA ARG A 84 34.04 13.58 3.43
C ARG A 84 33.01 14.23 4.37
N VAL A 85 32.83 15.55 4.26
CA VAL A 85 31.90 16.30 5.12
C VAL A 85 30.46 15.85 4.85
N LEU A 86 30.07 15.80 3.57
CA LEU A 86 28.72 15.42 3.17
C LEU A 86 28.39 13.96 3.54
N HIS A 87 29.34 13.03 3.39
CA HIS A 87 29.18 11.66 3.88
C HIS A 87 29.04 11.59 5.41
N GLY A 88 29.83 12.39 6.15
CA GLY A 88 29.72 12.50 7.59
C GLY A 88 28.32 12.97 8.02
N MET A 89 27.77 13.98 7.34
CA MET A 89 26.39 14.45 7.55
C MET A 89 25.36 13.36 7.23
N MET A 90 25.50 12.67 6.09
CA MET A 90 24.61 11.57 5.72
C MET A 90 24.61 10.45 6.77
N HIS A 91 25.77 10.04 7.29
CA HIS A 91 25.84 9.01 8.33
C HIS A 91 25.06 9.40 9.58
N LYS A 92 25.27 10.63 10.07
CA LYS A 92 24.55 11.16 11.24
C LYS A 92 23.04 11.21 11.00
N LEU A 93 22.60 11.70 9.84
CA LEU A 93 21.18 11.73 9.48
C LEU A 93 20.55 10.33 9.42
N TYR A 94 21.26 9.34 8.87
CA TYR A 94 20.78 7.95 8.87
C TYR A 94 20.71 7.34 10.27
N ASP A 95 21.64 7.67 11.16
CA ASP A 95 21.61 7.18 12.55
C ASP A 95 20.39 7.76 13.28
N VAL A 96 20.10 9.06 13.10
CA VAL A 96 18.90 9.71 13.64
C VAL A 96 17.61 9.11 13.03
N LEU A 97 17.59 8.88 11.71
CA LEU A 97 16.46 8.25 11.03
C LEU A 97 16.20 6.85 11.57
N TYR A 98 17.23 6.03 11.73
CA TYR A 98 17.11 4.68 12.24
C TYR A 98 16.49 4.67 13.64
N ASP A 99 17.00 5.50 14.55
CA ASP A 99 16.48 5.59 15.92
C ASP A 99 15.04 6.12 15.93
N CYS A 100 14.71 7.09 15.06
CA CYS A 100 13.35 7.62 14.91
C CYS A 100 12.34 6.54 14.46
N VAL A 101 12.67 5.76 13.44
CA VAL A 101 11.74 4.77 12.88
C VAL A 101 11.68 3.46 13.67
N THR A 102 12.73 3.14 14.44
CA THR A 102 12.78 1.93 15.27
C THR A 102 12.50 2.16 16.75
N ALA A 103 12.13 3.39 17.12
CA ALA A 103 11.75 3.75 18.49
C ALA A 103 10.70 2.76 19.05
N PRO A 104 10.91 2.18 20.24
CA PRO A 104 9.96 1.28 20.90
C PRO A 104 8.50 1.78 20.93
N CYS A 105 8.27 3.08 21.07
CA CYS A 105 6.93 3.65 21.03
C CYS A 105 6.16 3.36 19.73
N ASN A 106 6.85 3.13 18.60
CA ASN A 106 6.21 2.88 17.30
C ASN A 106 5.49 1.53 17.23
N LYS A 107 5.78 0.59 18.15
CA LYS A 107 5.14 -0.73 18.23
C LYS A 107 4.27 -0.92 19.48
N ASP A 108 4.17 0.10 20.32
CA ASP A 108 3.45 0.03 21.60
C ASP A 108 1.95 0.24 21.41
N VAL A 109 1.20 -0.85 21.35
CA VAL A 109 -0.26 -0.83 21.18
C VAL A 109 -0.96 -0.01 22.27
N ALA A 110 -0.45 0.01 23.51
CA ALA A 110 -1.06 0.74 24.61
C ALA A 110 -1.03 2.26 24.37
N ARG A 111 0.03 2.78 23.75
CA ARG A 111 0.10 4.21 23.36
C ARG A 111 -0.91 4.57 22.29
N PHE A 112 -1.17 3.69 21.34
CA PHE A 112 -2.20 3.91 20.32
C PHE A 112 -3.64 3.73 20.83
N ILE A 113 -3.79 3.31 22.09
CA ILE A 113 -5.04 3.37 22.85
C ILE A 113 -5.17 4.71 23.58
N ASP A 114 -4.06 5.28 24.12
CA ASP A 114 -4.08 6.53 24.88
C ASP A 114 -4.56 7.71 24.01
N PRO A 115 -5.73 8.31 24.32
CA PRO A 115 -6.22 9.46 23.58
C PRO A 115 -5.26 10.64 23.61
N ARG A 116 -4.39 10.77 24.62
CA ARG A 116 -3.37 11.83 24.66
C ARG A 116 -2.33 11.63 23.58
N PHE A 117 -1.86 10.41 23.36
CA PHE A 117 -0.88 10.15 22.30
C PHE A 117 -1.44 10.45 20.90
N ILE A 118 -2.71 10.12 20.67
CA ILE A 118 -3.39 10.39 19.39
C ILE A 118 -3.78 11.87 19.25
N ARG A 119 -4.44 12.47 20.25
CA ARG A 119 -4.91 13.87 20.20
C ARG A 119 -3.80 14.89 20.18
N HIS A 120 -2.68 14.64 20.88
CA HIS A 120 -1.51 15.52 20.81
C HIS A 120 -0.68 15.28 19.53
N GLY A 121 -1.12 14.38 18.63
CA GLY A 121 -0.47 14.18 17.34
C GLY A 121 0.95 13.62 17.43
N ALA A 122 1.32 12.94 18.51
CA ALA A 122 2.69 12.45 18.70
C ALA A 122 3.16 11.55 17.55
N HIS A 123 2.29 10.65 17.09
CA HIS A 123 2.53 9.82 15.91
C HIS A 123 2.71 10.64 14.61
N LEU A 124 2.06 11.80 14.50
CA LEU A 124 2.23 12.73 13.38
C LEU A 124 3.57 13.48 13.49
N GLN A 125 4.01 13.85 14.69
CA GLN A 125 5.32 14.45 14.90
C GLN A 125 6.46 13.46 14.61
N ILE A 126 6.30 12.19 14.97
CA ILE A 126 7.23 11.12 14.57
C ILE A 126 7.27 11.00 13.04
N ALA A 127 6.11 11.00 12.38
CA ALA A 127 6.03 10.97 10.92
C ALA A 127 6.66 12.21 10.27
N LYS A 128 6.47 13.40 10.86
CA LYS A 128 7.10 14.65 10.46
C LYS A 128 8.62 14.56 10.52
N ALA A 129 9.16 14.16 11.66
CA ALA A 129 10.60 13.98 11.86
C ALA A 129 11.18 13.00 10.83
N CYS A 130 10.53 11.85 10.63
CA CYS A 130 10.88 10.89 9.58
C CYS A 130 10.89 11.54 8.19
N GLY A 131 9.88 12.33 7.85
CA GLY A 131 9.78 13.02 6.57
C GLY A 131 10.88 14.06 6.35
N VAL A 132 11.17 14.88 7.36
CA VAL A 132 12.24 15.87 7.32
C VAL A 132 13.62 15.19 7.22
N LEU A 133 13.84 14.08 7.92
CA LEU A 133 15.07 13.28 7.84
C LEU A 133 15.28 12.66 6.46
N VAL A 134 14.24 12.02 5.89
CA VAL A 134 14.30 11.45 4.54
C VAL A 134 14.63 12.54 3.52
N ASN A 135 13.95 13.68 3.60
CA ASN A 135 14.21 14.81 2.71
C ASN A 135 15.64 15.35 2.88
N SER A 136 16.11 15.53 4.12
CA SER A 136 17.48 15.95 4.43
C SER A 136 18.51 15.02 3.78
N ILE A 137 18.35 13.70 3.93
CA ILE A 137 19.25 12.70 3.36
C ILE A 137 19.29 12.82 1.82
N ILE A 138 18.13 12.99 1.18
CA ILE A 138 18.05 13.11 -0.29
C ILE A 138 18.75 14.39 -0.77
N ILE A 139 18.54 15.52 -0.08
CA ILE A 139 19.11 16.82 -0.45
C ILE A 139 20.63 16.81 -0.22
N VAL A 140 21.12 16.28 0.90
CA VAL A 140 22.56 16.13 1.17
C VAL A 140 23.21 15.21 0.14
N ASN A 141 22.56 14.09 -0.21
CA ASN A 141 23.03 13.19 -1.29
C ASN A 141 23.08 13.91 -2.65
N CYS A 142 22.09 14.77 -2.94
CA CYS A 142 22.06 15.58 -4.15
C CYS A 142 23.24 16.56 -4.21
N CYS A 143 23.55 17.20 -3.07
CA CYS A 143 24.70 18.07 -2.88
C CYS A 143 26.02 17.31 -3.09
N ALA A 144 26.18 16.12 -2.50
CA ALA A 144 27.38 15.29 -2.63
C ALA A 144 27.67 14.93 -4.09
N LYS A 145 26.65 14.50 -4.84
CA LYS A 145 26.80 14.19 -6.26
C LYS A 145 27.14 15.41 -7.12
N THR A 146 26.58 16.57 -6.78
CA THR A 146 26.71 17.79 -7.60
C THR A 146 28.06 18.47 -7.37
N PHE A 147 28.43 18.67 -6.11
CA PHE A 147 29.62 19.48 -5.79
C PHE A 147 30.86 18.65 -5.49
N ALA A 148 30.73 17.47 -4.89
CA ALA A 148 31.91 16.64 -4.58
C ALA A 148 32.35 15.76 -5.77
N GLY A 149 31.67 15.85 -6.92
CA GLY A 149 31.98 15.06 -8.12
C GLY A 149 31.77 13.55 -7.94
N GLU A 150 31.07 13.13 -6.88
CA GLU A 150 30.88 11.73 -6.50
C GLU A 150 29.86 11.05 -7.43
N SER A 151 30.35 10.59 -8.59
CA SER A 151 29.62 9.69 -9.47
C SER A 151 30.17 8.27 -9.32
N TYR A 152 29.79 7.56 -8.27
CA TYR A 152 29.94 6.10 -8.27
C TYR A 152 28.97 5.53 -9.28
N THR A 153 29.46 5.30 -10.51
CA THR A 153 28.79 4.68 -11.67
C THR A 153 27.37 5.20 -11.90
N VAL A 154 27.15 5.95 -12.98
CA VAL A 154 25.81 6.22 -13.53
C VAL A 154 25.00 4.94 -13.42
N GLY A 155 24.01 4.91 -12.52
CA GLY A 155 23.16 3.75 -12.36
C GLY A 155 22.58 3.43 -13.73
N ASN A 156 22.99 2.29 -14.29
CA ASN A 156 22.50 1.85 -15.58
C ASN A 156 20.96 1.77 -15.54
N GLU A 157 20.30 1.77 -16.70
CA GLU A 157 18.83 1.67 -16.77
C GLU A 157 18.28 0.47 -15.97
N GLU A 158 19.09 -0.57 -15.81
CA GLU A 158 18.80 -1.71 -14.96
C GLU A 158 18.69 -1.34 -13.47
N ASP A 159 19.62 -0.57 -12.90
CA ASP A 159 19.56 -0.12 -11.49
C ASP A 159 18.36 0.80 -11.24
N LYS A 160 18.04 1.69 -12.20
CA LYS A 160 16.81 2.50 -12.16
C LYS A 160 15.56 1.63 -12.12
N ASN A 161 15.51 0.60 -12.96
CA ASN A 161 14.41 -0.35 -13.03
C ASN A 161 14.31 -1.19 -11.74
N ASN A 162 15.44 -1.59 -11.17
CA ASN A 162 15.49 -2.36 -9.93
C ASN A 162 15.02 -1.55 -8.73
N ALA A 163 15.45 -0.29 -8.59
CA ALA A 163 14.96 0.61 -7.55
C ALA A 163 13.43 0.82 -7.67
N PHE A 164 12.95 1.05 -8.90
CA PHE A 164 11.52 1.19 -9.18
C PHE A 164 10.72 -0.06 -8.81
N LYS A 165 11.17 -1.26 -9.25
CA LYS A 165 10.55 -2.55 -8.90
C LYS A 165 10.57 -2.82 -7.40
N THR A 166 11.65 -2.45 -6.71
CA THR A 166 11.75 -2.55 -5.25
C THR A 166 10.69 -1.69 -4.57
N GLY A 167 10.54 -0.44 -4.99
CA GLY A 167 9.56 0.50 -4.44
C GLY A 167 8.12 0.02 -4.62
N ILE A 168 7.73 -0.42 -5.82
CA ILE A 168 6.37 -0.93 -6.07
C ILE A 168 6.12 -2.25 -5.33
N ALA A 169 7.11 -3.14 -5.21
CA ALA A 169 6.96 -4.39 -4.45
C ALA A 169 6.76 -4.11 -2.95
N LEU A 170 7.50 -3.15 -2.39
CA LEU A 170 7.31 -2.71 -1.01
C LEU A 170 5.91 -2.09 -0.80
N SER A 171 5.49 -1.21 -1.71
CA SER A 171 4.16 -0.59 -1.70
C SER A 171 3.05 -1.64 -1.74
N ALA A 172 3.15 -2.62 -2.63
CA ALA A 172 2.24 -3.76 -2.68
C ALA A 172 2.21 -4.50 -1.34
N TYR A 173 3.37 -4.83 -0.76
CA TYR A 173 3.46 -5.57 0.50
C TYR A 173 2.72 -4.86 1.63
N VAL A 174 3.15 -3.66 2.02
CA VAL A 174 2.64 -2.99 3.24
C VAL A 174 1.15 -2.66 3.13
N HIS A 175 0.68 -2.29 1.94
CA HIS A 175 -0.72 -1.95 1.73
C HIS A 175 -1.63 -3.17 1.64
N THR A 176 -1.18 -4.28 1.04
CA THR A 176 -1.95 -5.53 1.05
C THR A 176 -2.01 -6.15 2.43
N GLU A 177 -0.90 -6.09 3.18
CA GLU A 177 -0.82 -6.52 4.58
C GLU A 177 -1.82 -5.73 5.44
N PHE A 178 -1.78 -4.40 5.37
CA PHE A 178 -2.75 -3.54 6.07
C PHE A 178 -4.20 -3.82 5.63
N SER A 179 -4.43 -4.02 4.33
CA SER A 179 -5.77 -4.34 3.81
C SER A 179 -6.28 -5.69 4.31
N ALA A 180 -5.41 -6.67 4.54
CA ALA A 180 -5.76 -7.95 5.14
C ALA A 180 -6.06 -7.78 6.63
N ALA A 181 -5.15 -7.12 7.36
CA ALA A 181 -5.27 -6.88 8.79
C ALA A 181 -6.56 -6.13 9.13
N ARG A 182 -7.01 -5.17 8.31
CA ARG A 182 -8.28 -4.44 8.52
C ARG A 182 -9.51 -5.37 8.63
N ARG A 183 -9.44 -6.58 8.06
CA ARG A 183 -10.52 -7.58 8.17
C ARG A 183 -10.61 -8.22 9.55
N CYS A 184 -9.65 -7.96 10.46
CA CYS A 184 -9.75 -8.35 11.86
C CYS A 184 -10.85 -7.57 12.61
N LEU A 185 -11.35 -6.44 12.10
CA LEU A 185 -12.44 -5.69 12.72
C LEU A 185 -13.75 -6.48 12.60
N ASN A 186 -14.05 -7.31 13.60
CA ASN A 186 -15.28 -8.07 13.70
C ASN A 186 -16.39 -7.22 14.35
N PRO A 187 -17.55 -7.00 13.70
CA PRO A 187 -18.69 -6.30 14.30
C PRO A 187 -19.21 -6.94 15.59
N SER A 188 -18.98 -8.24 15.80
CA SER A 188 -19.46 -8.98 16.97
C SER A 188 -18.48 -8.99 18.16
N ALA A 189 -17.35 -8.28 18.07
CA ALA A 189 -16.36 -8.23 19.15
C ALA A 189 -16.86 -7.35 20.32
N SER A 190 -16.39 -7.64 21.54
CA SER A 190 -16.66 -6.78 22.70
C SER A 190 -16.08 -5.37 22.48
N PRO A 191 -16.58 -4.34 23.20
CA PRO A 191 -16.05 -2.99 23.08
C PRO A 191 -14.54 -2.89 23.35
N GLU A 192 -14.03 -3.60 24.36
CA GLU A 192 -12.60 -3.61 24.71
C GLU A 192 -11.74 -4.29 23.63
N GLU A 193 -12.19 -5.43 23.11
CA GLU A 193 -11.48 -6.12 22.03
C GLU A 193 -11.51 -5.28 20.73
N THR A 194 -12.62 -4.60 20.45
CA THR A 194 -12.72 -3.65 19.34
C THR A 194 -11.73 -2.49 19.50
N LYS A 195 -11.60 -1.95 20.70
CA LYS A 195 -10.65 -0.87 21.03
C LYS A 195 -9.20 -1.32 20.81
N ARG A 196 -8.86 -2.52 21.29
CA ARG A 196 -7.53 -3.14 21.08
C ARG A 196 -7.23 -3.35 19.59
N ARG A 197 -8.15 -3.96 18.84
CA ARG A 197 -7.98 -4.19 17.39
C ARG A 197 -7.81 -2.88 16.61
N LYS A 198 -8.57 -1.84 16.95
CA LYS A 198 -8.41 -0.50 16.38
C LYS A 198 -7.00 0.06 16.66
N ALA A 199 -6.47 -0.10 17.87
CA ALA A 199 -5.13 0.35 18.21
C ALA A 199 -4.03 -0.40 17.43
N ILE A 200 -4.14 -1.73 17.30
CA ILE A 200 -3.24 -2.56 16.48
C ILE A 200 -3.24 -2.07 15.02
N LEU A 201 -4.41 -1.76 14.46
CA LEU A 201 -4.49 -1.20 13.11
C LEU A 201 -3.88 0.20 13.01
N ARG A 202 -3.97 1.04 14.05
CA ARG A 202 -3.27 2.33 14.05
C ARG A 202 -1.75 2.16 14.07
N VAL A 203 -1.22 1.21 14.85
CA VAL A 203 0.21 0.84 14.85
C VAL A 203 0.64 0.41 13.44
N LEU A 204 -0.12 -0.52 12.82
CA LEU A 204 0.18 -0.98 11.45
C LEU A 204 0.13 0.15 10.43
N ARG A 205 -0.87 1.02 10.51
CA ARG A 205 -1.00 2.19 9.61
C ARG A 205 0.18 3.13 9.78
N HIS A 206 0.52 3.49 11.02
CA HIS A 206 1.64 4.38 11.32
C HIS A 206 2.96 3.84 10.75
N ASN A 207 3.29 2.58 11.02
CA ASN A 207 4.52 1.95 10.51
C ASN A 207 4.49 1.77 8.99
N THR A 208 3.32 1.53 8.39
CA THR A 208 3.16 1.51 6.93
C THR A 208 3.53 2.87 6.34
N GLU A 209 3.03 3.97 6.91
CA GLU A 209 3.37 5.33 6.46
C GLU A 209 4.85 5.66 6.64
N LEU A 210 5.45 5.33 7.78
CA LEU A 210 6.90 5.48 7.99
C LEU A 210 7.70 4.68 6.96
N CYS A 211 7.34 3.42 6.73
CA CYS A 211 8.01 2.54 5.77
C CYS A 211 7.97 3.14 4.37
N LEU A 212 6.80 3.61 3.95
CA LEU A 212 6.60 4.22 2.65
C LEU A 212 7.32 5.57 2.54
N LYS A 213 7.48 6.35 3.62
CA LYS A 213 8.27 7.58 3.59
C LYS A 213 9.76 7.26 3.44
N VAL A 214 10.28 6.31 4.20
CA VAL A 214 11.67 5.82 4.07
C VAL A 214 11.93 5.20 2.69
N SER A 215 10.92 4.62 2.04
CA SER A 215 11.08 4.03 0.71
C SER A 215 11.44 5.03 -0.38
N GLU A 216 11.26 6.34 -0.16
CA GLU A 216 11.76 7.38 -1.07
C GLU A 216 13.29 7.37 -1.20
N LEU A 217 14.00 6.77 -0.23
CA LEU A 217 15.44 6.54 -0.27
C LEU A 217 15.83 5.33 -1.14
N ILE A 218 14.87 4.52 -1.60
CA ILE A 218 15.10 3.45 -2.58
C ILE A 218 15.20 4.08 -3.97
N SER A 219 16.37 4.62 -4.27
CA SER A 219 16.62 5.31 -5.53
C SER A 219 18.00 4.98 -6.07
N HIS A 220 18.08 4.80 -7.39
CA HIS A 220 19.35 4.73 -8.11
C HIS A 220 20.24 5.96 -7.85
N ASN A 221 19.64 7.09 -7.47
CA ASN A 221 20.37 8.31 -7.16
C ASN A 221 21.02 8.33 -5.79
N ILE A 222 20.62 7.47 -4.85
CA ILE A 222 21.29 7.35 -3.55
C ILE A 222 22.63 6.64 -3.75
N LEU A 223 23.69 7.26 -3.22
CA LEU A 223 25.04 6.72 -3.23
C LEU A 223 25.05 5.26 -2.72
N SER A 224 25.71 4.39 -3.47
CA SER A 224 25.71 2.93 -3.24
C SER A 224 26.11 2.56 -1.81
N GLY A 225 27.09 3.28 -1.26
CA GLY A 225 27.55 3.15 0.13
C GLY A 225 26.48 3.39 1.19
N PHE A 226 25.36 4.04 0.88
CA PHE A 226 24.27 4.31 1.83
C PHE A 226 23.03 3.43 1.65
N ARG A 227 22.92 2.68 0.54
CA ARG A 227 21.77 1.79 0.28
C ARG A 227 21.55 0.75 1.38
N TYR A 228 22.62 0.29 2.03
CA TYR A 228 22.50 -0.65 3.15
C TYR A 228 21.82 -0.03 4.38
N ARG A 229 22.02 1.27 4.63
CA ARG A 229 21.40 1.99 5.75
C ARG A 229 19.91 2.20 5.52
N THR A 230 19.50 2.50 4.29
CA THR A 230 18.08 2.50 3.89
C THR A 230 17.43 1.15 4.16
N LYS A 231 18.05 0.06 3.69
CA LYS A 231 17.54 -1.30 3.96
C LYS A 231 17.45 -1.59 5.46
N ARG A 232 18.43 -1.16 6.25
CA ARG A 232 18.43 -1.35 7.71
C ARG A 232 17.23 -0.65 8.37
N CYS A 233 16.94 0.59 7.98
CA CYS A 233 15.75 1.32 8.46
C CYS A 233 14.46 0.58 8.06
N LEU A 234 14.32 0.20 6.78
CA LEU A 234 13.15 -0.52 6.29
C LEU A 234 12.94 -1.84 7.03
N ASN A 235 13.99 -2.66 7.19
CA ASN A 235 13.89 -3.91 7.93
C ASN A 235 13.43 -3.71 9.38
N GLY A 236 13.91 -2.66 10.06
CA GLY A 236 13.45 -2.32 11.40
C GLY A 236 11.94 -2.08 11.47
N ILE A 237 11.41 -1.31 10.51
CA ILE A 237 9.97 -1.02 10.41
C ILE A 237 9.19 -2.27 9.99
N LEU A 238 9.69 -3.03 9.01
CA LEU A 238 9.01 -4.22 8.51
C LEU A 238 8.89 -5.31 9.56
N ASN A 239 9.88 -5.47 10.44
CA ASN A 239 9.78 -6.39 11.58
C ASN A 239 8.60 -6.02 12.50
N VAL A 240 8.35 -4.72 12.71
CA VAL A 240 7.19 -4.25 13.47
C VAL A 240 5.90 -4.61 12.72
N VAL A 241 5.81 -4.27 11.43
CA VAL A 241 4.65 -4.60 10.58
C VAL A 241 4.34 -6.10 10.62
N GLU A 242 5.35 -6.96 10.46
CA GLU A 242 5.20 -8.42 10.50
C GLU A 242 4.70 -8.90 11.87
N SER A 243 5.31 -8.42 12.97
CA SER A 243 4.91 -8.82 14.32
C SER A 243 3.48 -8.40 14.67
N THR A 244 3.09 -7.17 14.33
CA THR A 244 1.76 -6.64 14.59
C THR A 244 0.72 -7.25 13.65
N SER A 245 1.10 -7.55 12.40
CA SER A 245 0.21 -8.22 11.45
C SER A 245 -0.07 -9.65 11.86
N ALA A 246 0.92 -10.40 12.36
CA ALA A 246 0.73 -11.76 12.83
C ALA A 246 -0.34 -11.87 13.94
N GLU A 247 -0.38 -10.88 14.85
CA GLU A 247 -1.44 -10.77 15.84
C GLU A 247 -2.81 -10.55 15.18
N CYS A 248 -2.89 -9.70 14.16
CA CYS A 248 -4.10 -9.53 13.34
C CYS A 248 -4.49 -10.81 12.56
N GLU A 249 -3.54 -11.50 11.93
CA GLU A 249 -3.77 -12.74 11.18
C GLU A 249 -4.43 -13.79 12.08
N ALA A 250 -3.95 -13.95 13.32
CA ALA A 250 -4.51 -14.88 14.30
C ALA A 250 -5.95 -14.53 14.72
N MET A 251 -6.35 -13.25 14.62
CA MET A 251 -7.69 -12.76 14.96
C MET A 251 -8.69 -12.81 13.79
N VAL A 252 -8.20 -12.99 12.56
CA VAL A 252 -9.06 -13.14 11.38
C VAL A 252 -9.67 -14.55 11.40
N HIS A 253 -11.00 -14.63 11.29
CA HIS A 253 -11.71 -15.90 11.22
C HIS A 253 -11.15 -16.79 10.11
N HIS A 254 -10.93 -18.08 10.41
CA HIS A 254 -10.36 -19.06 9.47
C HIS A 254 -11.11 -19.20 8.14
N ASN A 255 -12.33 -18.67 8.03
CA ASN A 255 -13.14 -18.72 6.82
C ASN A 255 -13.15 -17.41 6.00
N ASP A 256 -12.40 -16.36 6.39
CA ASP A 256 -12.29 -15.14 5.56
C ASP A 256 -11.29 -15.36 4.41
N GLU A 257 -11.77 -16.04 3.36
CA GLU A 257 -11.05 -16.26 2.11
C GLU A 257 -10.51 -14.95 1.47
N SER A 258 -11.13 -13.81 1.78
CA SER A 258 -10.71 -12.49 1.28
C SER A 258 -9.47 -11.99 2.02
N ALA A 259 -9.39 -12.20 3.32
CA ALA A 259 -8.23 -11.90 4.14
C ALA A 259 -7.04 -12.82 3.77
N TYR A 260 -7.28 -14.13 3.70
CA TYR A 260 -6.25 -15.11 3.32
C TYR A 260 -5.62 -14.81 1.95
N ARG A 261 -6.42 -14.42 0.96
CA ARG A 261 -5.92 -14.03 -0.36
C ARG A 261 -5.00 -12.80 -0.29
N ARG A 262 -5.37 -11.78 0.47
CA ARG A 262 -4.54 -10.56 0.63
C ARG A 262 -3.23 -10.88 1.34
N LEU A 263 -3.25 -11.69 2.40
CA LEU A 263 -2.03 -12.15 3.08
C LEU A 263 -1.13 -12.97 2.14
N ALA A 264 -1.72 -13.80 1.28
CA ALA A 264 -0.94 -14.54 0.29
C ALA A 264 -0.27 -13.61 -0.72
N ILE A 265 -0.96 -12.56 -1.19
CA ILE A 265 -0.37 -11.52 -2.06
C ILE A 265 0.74 -10.77 -1.31
N ALA A 266 0.50 -10.38 -0.06
CA ALA A 266 1.46 -9.65 0.76
C ALA A 266 2.75 -10.46 0.98
N LYS A 267 2.63 -11.75 1.34
CA LYS A 267 3.78 -12.68 1.47
C LYS A 267 4.58 -12.79 0.18
N LYS A 268 3.92 -12.76 -0.99
CA LYS A 268 4.60 -12.75 -2.30
C LYS A 268 5.27 -11.40 -2.60
N ALA A 269 4.61 -10.29 -2.28
CA ALA A 269 5.18 -8.96 -2.43
C ALA A 269 6.41 -8.76 -1.54
N ARG A 270 6.38 -9.27 -0.30
CA ARG A 270 7.51 -9.27 0.63
C ARG A 270 8.72 -10.01 0.06
N PHE A 271 8.50 -11.21 -0.48
CA PHE A 271 9.55 -11.99 -1.14
C PHE A 271 10.13 -11.26 -2.37
N GLY A 272 9.28 -10.67 -3.21
CA GLY A 272 9.71 -9.87 -4.35
C GLY A 272 10.54 -8.65 -3.93
N PHE A 273 10.12 -7.94 -2.87
CA PHE A 273 10.87 -6.82 -2.29
C PHE A 273 12.26 -7.25 -1.82
N GLU A 274 12.38 -8.39 -1.14
CA GLU A 274 13.70 -8.90 -0.70
C GLU A 274 14.62 -9.24 -1.86
N CYS A 275 14.07 -9.85 -2.91
CA CYS A 275 14.81 -10.18 -4.12
C CYS A 275 15.34 -8.90 -4.77
N TYR A 276 14.48 -7.91 -5.05
CA TYR A 276 14.92 -6.67 -5.68
C TYR A 276 15.82 -5.82 -4.78
N CYS A 277 15.65 -5.85 -3.46
CA CYS A 277 16.59 -5.22 -2.52
C CYS A 277 17.99 -5.83 -2.60
N LYS A 278 18.10 -7.16 -2.74
CA LYS A 278 19.41 -7.83 -2.89
C LYS A 278 20.04 -7.46 -4.26
N VAL A 279 19.25 -7.47 -5.34
CA VAL A 279 19.69 -7.03 -6.69
C VAL A 279 20.17 -5.58 -6.66
N HIS A 280 19.40 -4.66 -6.08
CA HIS A 280 19.71 -3.23 -6.01
C HIS A 280 20.97 -2.92 -5.16
N LYS A 281 21.39 -3.86 -4.32
CA LYS A 281 22.66 -3.79 -3.57
C LYS A 281 23.84 -4.46 -4.27
N GLY A 282 23.65 -5.02 -5.47
CA GLY A 282 24.68 -5.78 -6.19
C GLY A 282 25.04 -7.11 -5.51
N LEU A 283 24.14 -7.69 -4.70
CA LEU A 283 24.38 -8.98 -4.04
C LEU A 283 24.00 -10.15 -4.97
N GLY A 284 24.74 -11.26 -4.91
CA GLY A 284 24.44 -12.46 -5.70
C GLY A 284 23.04 -13.03 -5.40
N VAL A 285 22.21 -13.14 -6.44
CA VAL A 285 20.75 -13.38 -6.33
C VAL A 285 20.20 -14.38 -7.35
N ALA A 286 21.08 -15.11 -8.04
CA ALA A 286 20.69 -15.92 -9.19
C ALA A 286 19.59 -16.95 -8.87
N HIS A 287 19.56 -17.54 -7.67
CA HIS A 287 18.54 -18.51 -7.30
C HIS A 287 17.20 -17.86 -6.92
N ASP A 288 17.20 -16.93 -5.94
CA ASP A 288 15.98 -16.26 -5.45
C ASP A 288 15.28 -15.47 -6.55
N LEU A 289 16.05 -14.78 -7.40
CA LEU A 289 15.52 -14.04 -8.53
C LEU A 289 14.89 -14.98 -9.57
N ARG A 290 15.54 -16.11 -9.92
CA ARG A 290 14.93 -17.12 -10.80
C ARG A 290 13.64 -17.68 -10.21
N GLN A 291 13.61 -17.93 -8.90
CA GLN A 291 12.41 -18.41 -8.22
C GLN A 291 11.27 -17.38 -8.26
N TRP A 292 11.58 -16.10 -8.05
CA TRP A 292 10.63 -14.99 -8.20
C TRP A 292 10.11 -14.88 -9.64
N GLU A 293 10.99 -14.99 -10.63
CA GLU A 293 10.66 -14.88 -12.05
C GLU A 293 9.80 -16.03 -12.58
N ARG A 294 9.92 -17.24 -12.01
CA ARG A 294 9.03 -18.37 -12.35
C ARG A 294 7.56 -18.08 -12.05
N GLY A 295 7.27 -17.24 -11.06
CA GLY A 295 5.91 -16.86 -10.66
C GLY A 295 5.29 -15.75 -11.53
N ARG A 296 5.39 -15.84 -12.87
CA ARG A 296 5.07 -14.73 -13.81
C ARG A 296 3.76 -14.00 -13.49
N TYR A 297 2.65 -14.72 -13.33
CA TYR A 297 1.34 -14.13 -13.00
C TYR A 297 1.33 -13.40 -11.65
N THR A 298 1.81 -14.06 -10.58
CA THR A 298 1.85 -13.47 -9.24
C THR A 298 2.76 -12.25 -9.18
N ARG A 299 3.90 -12.30 -9.87
CA ARG A 299 4.82 -11.17 -10.00
C ARG A 299 4.13 -9.98 -10.66
N ALA A 300 3.45 -10.21 -11.79
CA ALA A 300 2.71 -9.17 -12.49
C ALA A 300 1.59 -8.58 -11.62
N LEU A 301 0.84 -9.43 -10.89
CA LEU A 301 -0.17 -9.00 -9.91
C LEU A 301 0.43 -8.11 -8.81
N VAL A 302 1.57 -8.50 -8.24
CA VAL A 302 2.27 -7.68 -7.23
C VAL A 302 2.67 -6.32 -7.80
N HIS A 303 3.20 -6.29 -9.03
CA HIS A 303 3.64 -5.03 -9.63
C HIS A 303 2.50 -4.11 -10.04
N VAL A 304 1.40 -4.61 -10.62
CA VAL A 304 0.22 -3.77 -10.93
C VAL A 304 -0.39 -3.22 -9.64
N THR A 305 -0.54 -4.07 -8.61
CA THR A 305 -1.08 -3.68 -7.30
C THR A 305 -0.20 -2.63 -6.63
N GLY A 306 1.13 -2.82 -6.63
CA GLY A 306 2.09 -1.89 -6.06
C GLY A 306 2.17 -0.56 -6.81
N SER A 307 1.99 -0.58 -8.13
CA SER A 307 1.94 0.65 -8.95
C SER A 307 0.71 1.48 -8.60
N LEU A 308 -0.47 0.84 -8.54
CA LEU A 308 -1.73 1.49 -8.18
C LEU A 308 -1.73 2.00 -6.74
N PHE A 309 -1.22 1.23 -5.78
CA PHE A 309 -1.10 1.72 -4.40
C PHE A 309 -0.15 2.92 -4.30
N SER A 310 0.96 2.91 -5.05
CA SER A 310 1.89 4.06 -5.09
C SER A 310 1.23 5.30 -5.68
N MET A 311 0.42 5.15 -6.72
CA MET A 311 -0.38 6.25 -7.28
C MET A 311 -1.38 6.76 -6.23
N TYR A 312 -2.20 5.88 -5.67
CA TYR A 312 -3.20 6.23 -4.65
C TYR A 312 -2.56 6.98 -3.45
N ARG A 313 -1.36 6.56 -3.04
CA ARG A 313 -0.62 7.24 -1.97
C ARG A 313 -0.28 8.68 -2.33
N GLY A 314 0.07 8.99 -3.59
CA GLY A 314 0.30 10.35 -4.06
C GLY A 314 -0.87 11.28 -3.72
N TYR A 315 -2.08 10.85 -4.08
CA TYR A 315 -3.34 11.54 -3.73
C TYR A 315 -3.54 11.64 -2.21
N ALA A 316 -3.30 10.56 -1.48
CA ALA A 316 -3.48 10.55 -0.03
C ALA A 316 -2.51 11.51 0.69
N SER A 317 -1.26 11.61 0.23
CA SER A 317 -0.21 12.43 0.84
C SER A 317 -0.36 13.93 0.60
N THR A 318 -1.21 14.32 -0.36
CA THR A 318 -1.53 15.72 -0.68
C THR A 318 -2.93 16.12 -0.20
N GLY A 319 -3.65 15.22 0.49
CA GLY A 319 -5.02 15.47 0.95
C GLY A 319 -6.09 15.38 -0.14
N ASN A 320 -5.76 14.81 -1.31
CA ASN A 320 -6.64 14.73 -2.48
C ASN A 320 -7.30 13.34 -2.65
N THR A 321 -7.69 12.68 -1.56
CA THR A 321 -8.31 11.34 -1.63
C THR A 321 -9.68 11.33 -2.30
N ASP A 322 -10.37 12.47 -2.35
CA ASP A 322 -11.68 12.62 -2.97
C ASP A 322 -11.60 12.88 -4.48
N HIS A 323 -10.37 12.98 -5.02
CA HIS A 323 -10.14 13.11 -6.45
C HIS A 323 -10.69 11.89 -7.22
N VAL A 324 -11.34 12.12 -8.36
CA VAL A 324 -11.99 11.06 -9.16
C VAL A 324 -11.03 9.91 -9.50
N ILE A 325 -9.78 10.24 -9.84
CA ILE A 325 -8.74 9.24 -10.13
C ILE A 325 -8.41 8.37 -8.91
N ALA A 326 -8.39 8.92 -7.70
CA ALA A 326 -8.19 8.14 -6.48
C ALA A 326 -9.33 7.13 -6.27
N GLY A 327 -10.56 7.52 -6.60
CA GLY A 327 -11.73 6.63 -6.63
C GLY A 327 -11.59 5.48 -7.64
N ILE A 328 -11.15 5.79 -8.87
CA ILE A 328 -10.89 4.78 -9.93
C ILE A 328 -9.81 3.79 -9.48
N ILE A 329 -8.70 4.30 -8.95
CA ILE A 329 -7.62 3.45 -8.43
C ILE A 329 -8.12 2.55 -7.29
N GLY A 330 -8.92 3.10 -6.38
CA GLY A 330 -9.54 2.33 -5.29
C GLY A 330 -10.45 1.21 -5.79
N HIS A 331 -11.22 1.46 -6.84
CA HIS A 331 -12.05 0.45 -7.51
C HIS A 331 -11.20 -0.66 -8.13
N CYS A 332 -10.18 -0.29 -8.91
CA CYS A 332 -9.25 -1.22 -9.55
C CYS A 332 -8.55 -2.14 -8.53
N LEU A 333 -8.06 -1.56 -7.42
CA LEU A 333 -7.43 -2.31 -6.34
C LEU A 333 -8.40 -3.31 -5.69
N LYS A 334 -9.69 -2.96 -5.54
CA LYS A 334 -10.69 -3.87 -4.99
C LYS A 334 -10.86 -5.11 -5.88
N ILE A 335 -10.88 -4.94 -7.20
CA ILE A 335 -10.95 -6.03 -8.17
C ILE A 335 -9.69 -6.88 -8.11
N LEU A 336 -8.51 -6.27 -8.26
CA LEU A 336 -7.22 -6.98 -8.28
C LEU A 336 -6.97 -7.82 -7.03
N LEU A 337 -7.31 -7.31 -5.84
CA LEU A 337 -7.16 -8.04 -4.58
C LEU A 337 -8.18 -9.16 -4.37
N SER A 338 -9.18 -9.27 -5.23
CA SER A 338 -10.15 -10.35 -5.24
C SER A 338 -9.79 -11.47 -6.21
N LEU A 339 -8.85 -11.22 -7.14
CA LEU A 339 -8.45 -12.19 -8.16
C LEU A 339 -7.86 -13.45 -7.51
N PRO A 340 -8.21 -14.64 -8.01
CA PRO A 340 -7.63 -15.88 -7.52
C PRO A 340 -6.17 -16.03 -7.99
N GLY A 341 -5.39 -16.79 -7.23
CA GLY A 341 -4.11 -17.30 -7.71
C GLY A 341 -4.29 -18.42 -8.75
N THR A 342 -3.23 -18.73 -9.49
CA THR A 342 -3.24 -19.73 -10.57
C THR A 342 -3.26 -21.19 -10.10
N ARG A 343 -3.22 -21.46 -8.80
CA ARG A 343 -3.14 -22.82 -8.24
C ARG A 343 -4.49 -23.51 -8.05
N ARG A 344 -5.62 -22.78 -8.10
CA ARG A 344 -6.95 -23.37 -7.89
C ARG A 344 -7.45 -23.90 -9.24
N GLY A 345 -8.08 -25.07 -9.25
CA GLY A 345 -8.83 -25.55 -10.41
C GLY A 345 -10.01 -24.61 -10.63
N ILE A 346 -9.84 -23.66 -11.55
CA ILE A 346 -10.86 -22.66 -11.87
C ILE A 346 -11.63 -23.21 -13.08
N GLY A 347 -12.94 -23.44 -12.90
CA GLY A 347 -13.81 -23.85 -14.00
C GLY A 347 -13.97 -22.74 -15.05
N ALA A 348 -14.52 -23.09 -16.22
CA ALA A 348 -14.61 -22.18 -17.37
C ALA A 348 -15.23 -20.81 -17.05
N TYR A 349 -16.34 -20.79 -16.31
CA TYR A 349 -16.98 -19.56 -15.85
C TYR A 349 -16.05 -18.68 -15.01
N GLY A 350 -15.35 -19.28 -14.04
CA GLY A 350 -14.41 -18.56 -13.19
C GLY A 350 -13.23 -18.01 -13.99
N ALA A 351 -12.76 -18.75 -15.00
CA ALA A 351 -11.66 -18.32 -15.85
C ALA A 351 -12.06 -17.12 -16.72
N ARG A 352 -13.27 -17.15 -17.30
CA ARG A 352 -13.84 -16.02 -18.05
C ARG A 352 -14.07 -14.81 -17.17
N LYS A 353 -14.68 -14.98 -15.99
CA LYS A 353 -14.93 -13.88 -15.05
C LYS A 353 -13.63 -13.17 -14.66
N VAL A 354 -12.58 -13.92 -14.32
CA VAL A 354 -11.29 -13.34 -13.94
C VAL A 354 -10.67 -12.55 -15.10
N TYR A 355 -10.79 -13.05 -16.32
CA TYR A 355 -10.31 -12.34 -17.50
C TYR A 355 -11.09 -11.04 -17.75
N VAL A 356 -12.42 -11.07 -17.64
CA VAL A 356 -13.28 -9.87 -17.74
C VAL A 356 -12.95 -8.85 -16.64
N ASP A 357 -12.75 -9.31 -15.40
CA ASP A 357 -12.33 -8.46 -14.28
C ASP A 357 -10.98 -7.76 -14.59
N MET A 358 -10.03 -8.44 -15.25
CA MET A 358 -8.76 -7.82 -15.69
C MET A 358 -8.97 -6.79 -16.82
N CYS A 359 -9.81 -7.12 -17.82
CA CYS A 359 -10.13 -6.18 -18.90
C CYS A 359 -10.76 -4.89 -18.35
N SER A 360 -11.72 -5.03 -17.44
CA SER A 360 -12.38 -3.88 -16.80
C SER A 360 -11.39 -2.98 -16.06
N VAL A 361 -10.45 -3.55 -15.31
CA VAL A 361 -9.39 -2.78 -14.66
C VAL A 361 -8.48 -2.09 -15.69
N TYR A 362 -8.18 -2.77 -16.80
CA TYR A 362 -7.34 -2.22 -17.86
C TYR A 362 -8.00 -1.00 -18.50
N GLU A 363 -9.26 -1.15 -18.91
CA GLU A 363 -10.06 -0.09 -19.52
C GLU A 363 -10.24 1.10 -18.57
N ASP A 364 -10.50 0.84 -17.28
CA ASP A 364 -10.61 1.91 -16.27
C ASP A 364 -9.32 2.74 -16.16
N ILE A 365 -8.16 2.09 -16.13
CA ILE A 365 -6.87 2.80 -16.04
C ILE A 365 -6.56 3.51 -17.37
N GLU A 366 -6.78 2.84 -18.49
CA GLU A 366 -6.42 3.34 -19.81
C GLU A 366 -7.27 4.57 -20.17
N GLN A 367 -8.59 4.44 -20.06
CA GLN A 367 -9.56 5.42 -20.55
C GLN A 367 -9.88 6.51 -19.53
N ARG A 368 -9.84 6.19 -18.22
CA ARG A 368 -10.34 7.09 -17.17
C ARG A 368 -9.23 7.68 -16.31
N ALA A 369 -8.07 7.03 -16.21
CA ALA A 369 -6.88 7.58 -15.56
C ALA A 369 -5.86 8.09 -16.59
N ARG A 370 -6.32 8.90 -17.55
CA ARG A 370 -5.47 9.44 -18.61
C ARG A 370 -4.38 10.37 -18.06
N PRO A 371 -3.19 10.44 -18.71
CA PRO A 371 -2.08 11.29 -18.25
C PRO A 371 -2.47 12.74 -17.93
N GLU A 372 -3.40 13.31 -18.71
CA GLU A 372 -3.85 14.69 -18.56
C GLU A 372 -4.72 14.93 -17.32
N LEU A 373 -5.26 13.85 -16.73
CA LEU A 373 -6.15 13.89 -15.57
C LEU A 373 -5.43 13.56 -14.26
N LEU A 374 -4.12 13.27 -14.33
CA LEU A 374 -3.31 12.92 -13.17
C LEU A 374 -2.93 14.16 -12.37
N LEU A 375 -2.94 14.05 -11.05
CA LEU A 375 -2.59 15.15 -10.14
C LEU A 375 -1.12 15.54 -10.26
N ASN A 376 -0.23 14.55 -10.40
CA ASN A 376 1.20 14.76 -10.64
C ASN A 376 1.69 13.92 -11.83
N PRO A 377 1.51 14.40 -13.07
CA PRO A 377 1.87 13.64 -14.27
C PRO A 377 3.34 13.20 -14.29
N GLY A 378 4.25 14.02 -13.76
CA GLY A 378 5.69 13.74 -13.77
C GLY A 378 6.10 12.47 -13.01
N ALA A 379 5.36 12.11 -11.95
CA ALA A 379 5.60 10.89 -11.18
C ALA A 379 4.58 9.78 -11.52
N GLU A 380 3.33 10.14 -11.76
CA GLU A 380 2.21 9.19 -11.87
C GLU A 380 2.15 8.50 -13.24
N VAL A 381 2.55 9.14 -14.33
CA VAL A 381 2.54 8.51 -15.67
C VAL A 381 3.39 7.24 -15.68
N LYS A 382 4.58 7.28 -15.08
CA LYS A 382 5.46 6.11 -14.98
C LYS A 382 4.82 4.94 -14.21
N LEU A 383 4.05 5.25 -13.16
CA LEU A 383 3.33 4.23 -12.38
C LEU A 383 2.12 3.69 -13.14
N ARG A 384 1.36 4.57 -13.81
CA ARG A 384 0.24 4.20 -14.67
C ARG A 384 0.68 3.26 -15.78
N ASP A 385 1.73 3.63 -16.52
CA ASP A 385 2.23 2.83 -17.64
C ASP A 385 2.79 1.48 -17.16
N ALA A 386 3.42 1.45 -15.99
CA ALA A 386 3.82 0.20 -15.35
C ALA A 386 2.60 -0.67 -14.99
N ALA A 387 1.53 -0.07 -14.44
CA ALA A 387 0.30 -0.79 -14.12
C ALA A 387 -0.34 -1.41 -15.36
N LEU A 388 -0.52 -0.64 -16.44
CA LEU A 388 -1.05 -1.12 -17.72
C LEU A 388 -0.18 -2.25 -18.29
N ARG A 389 1.14 -2.08 -18.33
CA ARG A 389 2.07 -3.10 -18.83
C ARG A 389 1.96 -4.43 -18.07
N TYR A 390 1.95 -4.37 -16.73
CA TYR A 390 1.86 -5.59 -15.92
C TYR A 390 0.46 -6.22 -15.98
N LEU A 391 -0.58 -5.42 -16.19
CA LEU A 391 -1.93 -5.95 -16.41
C LEU A 391 -2.05 -6.66 -17.76
N SER A 392 -1.46 -6.11 -18.83
CA SER A 392 -1.34 -6.80 -20.12
C SER A 392 -0.56 -8.12 -19.99
N GLU A 393 0.54 -8.13 -19.21
CA GLU A 393 1.30 -9.35 -18.91
C GLU A 393 0.41 -10.38 -18.19
N MET A 394 -0.37 -9.97 -17.19
CA MET A 394 -1.33 -10.84 -16.50
C MET A 394 -2.36 -11.43 -17.46
N MET A 395 -2.96 -10.60 -18.32
CA MET A 395 -3.97 -11.02 -19.29
C MET A 395 -3.41 -12.04 -20.28
N SER A 396 -2.20 -11.81 -20.80
CA SER A 396 -1.51 -12.75 -21.70
C SER A 396 -1.26 -14.10 -21.02
N ILE A 397 -0.73 -14.08 -19.80
CA ILE A 397 -0.47 -15.31 -19.03
C ILE A 397 -1.78 -16.03 -18.72
N TRP A 398 -2.85 -15.30 -18.41
CA TRP A 398 -4.14 -15.89 -18.13
C TRP A 398 -4.72 -16.62 -19.34
N LYS A 399 -4.59 -16.01 -20.53
CA LYS A 399 -4.94 -16.65 -21.81
C LYS A 399 -4.14 -17.91 -22.06
N GLU A 400 -2.81 -17.85 -21.93
CA GLU A 400 -1.93 -19.02 -22.08
C GLU A 400 -2.36 -20.20 -21.18
N LEU A 401 -2.82 -19.91 -19.96
CA LEU A 401 -3.20 -20.94 -18.99
C LEU A 401 -4.63 -21.47 -19.18
N HIS A 402 -5.53 -20.68 -19.76
CA HIS A 402 -6.97 -20.99 -19.82
C HIS A 402 -7.58 -20.82 -21.22
N GLU A 403 -6.77 -20.89 -22.28
CA GLU A 403 -7.18 -20.76 -23.69
C GLU A 403 -8.47 -21.54 -24.00
N ARG A 404 -8.50 -22.81 -23.60
CA ARG A 404 -9.66 -23.72 -23.73
C ARG A 404 -10.97 -23.23 -23.08
N HIS A 405 -10.92 -22.29 -22.15
CA HIS A 405 -12.08 -21.73 -21.47
C HIS A 405 -12.49 -20.34 -22.00
N LEU A 406 -11.60 -19.67 -22.72
CA LEU A 406 -11.79 -18.32 -23.24
C LEU A 406 -12.25 -18.32 -24.71
N ASP A 407 -11.87 -19.34 -25.49
CA ASP A 407 -12.25 -19.45 -26.92
C ASP A 407 -13.63 -20.06 -27.17
N VAL A 408 -14.35 -20.44 -26.09
CA VAL A 408 -15.76 -20.83 -26.21
C VAL A 408 -16.58 -19.55 -26.37
N VAL A 409 -16.65 -19.06 -27.60
CA VAL A 409 -17.74 -18.20 -28.07
C VAL A 409 -19.04 -18.89 -27.66
N GLU A 410 -19.87 -18.21 -26.89
CA GLU A 410 -21.28 -18.59 -26.77
C GLU A 410 -21.82 -18.70 -28.19
N GLN A 411 -21.98 -19.94 -28.69
CA GLN A 411 -23.04 -20.16 -29.65
C GLN A 411 -24.30 -19.67 -28.92
N PRO A 412 -25.09 -18.78 -29.53
CA PRO A 412 -26.42 -18.52 -29.01
C PRO A 412 -27.14 -19.85 -29.14
N ASP A 413 -27.25 -20.60 -28.04
CA ASP A 413 -28.01 -21.84 -28.02
C ASP A 413 -29.41 -21.48 -28.50
N GLY A 414 -29.70 -22.01 -29.68
CA GLY A 414 -30.84 -21.64 -30.50
C GLY A 414 -32.14 -21.90 -29.78
N SER A 415 -33.16 -21.20 -30.25
CA SER A 415 -34.57 -21.44 -29.94
C SER A 415 -34.90 -22.94 -29.83
N PRO A 416 -35.75 -23.33 -28.88
CA PRO A 416 -36.17 -24.71 -28.72
C PRO A 416 -37.21 -25.05 -29.80
N ASP A 417 -36.76 -25.58 -30.94
CA ASP A 417 -37.70 -26.10 -31.93
C ASP A 417 -38.11 -27.55 -31.61
N GLN A 418 -39.42 -27.68 -31.40
CA GLN A 418 -40.20 -28.86 -31.11
C GLN A 418 -40.10 -29.97 -32.19
N PRO A 419 -40.47 -31.21 -31.84
CA PRO A 419 -40.34 -32.35 -32.74
C PRO A 419 -41.49 -32.37 -33.76
N SER A 420 -41.15 -32.47 -35.04
CA SER A 420 -42.12 -32.85 -36.07
C SER A 420 -41.92 -34.32 -36.44
N THR A 421 -42.93 -35.11 -36.12
CA THR A 421 -43.17 -36.44 -36.66
C THR A 421 -43.62 -36.32 -38.11
N SER A 422 -43.13 -37.19 -38.98
CA SER A 422 -43.80 -37.58 -40.24
C SER A 422 -43.19 -38.88 -40.74
N GLY A 423 -44.01 -39.92 -40.76
CA GLY A 423 -43.65 -41.25 -41.27
C GLY A 423 -43.88 -41.43 -42.76
N LEU A 424 -43.86 -42.71 -43.15
CA LEU A 424 -43.94 -43.34 -44.48
C LEU A 424 -42.59 -43.44 -45.20
N GLY A 425 -42.12 -44.59 -45.68
CA GLY A 425 -42.69 -45.94 -45.78
C GLY A 425 -42.01 -46.69 -46.92
N SER A 426 -41.78 -48.00 -46.71
CA SER A 426 -41.57 -49.05 -47.73
C SER A 426 -40.28 -49.02 -48.56
N ALA A 427 -39.71 -50.13 -49.07
CA ALA A 427 -39.77 -51.57 -48.78
C ALA A 427 -38.76 -52.24 -49.75
N GLY A 428 -38.18 -53.37 -49.31
CA GLY A 428 -37.54 -54.38 -50.17
C GLY A 428 -36.01 -54.25 -50.30
N ALA A 429 -35.23 -55.32 -50.38
CA ALA A 429 -35.37 -56.75 -50.15
C ALA A 429 -33.94 -57.31 -50.20
N GLY A 430 -33.60 -58.34 -49.41
CA GLY A 430 -32.28 -58.99 -49.52
C GLY A 430 -31.93 -59.88 -48.35
N ILE A 431 -32.15 -61.19 -48.53
CA ILE A 431 -32.05 -62.29 -47.57
C ILE A 431 -30.63 -62.87 -47.47
N GLY A 432 -30.28 -63.38 -46.27
CA GLY A 432 -29.30 -64.46 -46.02
C GLY A 432 -28.23 -64.06 -45.00
N GLY A 433 -27.92 -64.76 -43.90
CA GLY A 433 -28.38 -66.02 -43.32
C GLY A 433 -27.34 -66.48 -42.27
N SER A 434 -27.81 -67.13 -41.20
CA SER A 434 -27.10 -68.06 -40.26
C SER A 434 -26.10 -67.49 -39.22
N GLN A 435 -26.45 -67.56 -37.92
CA GLN A 435 -26.04 -68.56 -36.88
C GLN A 435 -24.64 -68.30 -36.29
N ALA A 436 -24.28 -68.54 -35.02
CA ALA A 436 -24.92 -68.83 -33.73
C ALA A 436 -23.75 -68.92 -32.70
N SER A 437 -23.99 -68.57 -31.43
CA SER A 437 -23.40 -69.12 -30.17
C SER A 437 -23.64 -68.09 -29.04
N SER A 438 -24.58 -68.23 -28.08
CA SER A 438 -24.68 -69.20 -26.96
C SER A 438 -23.55 -68.98 -25.94
N VAL A 439 -23.67 -68.72 -24.63
CA VAL A 439 -24.59 -69.13 -23.52
C VAL A 439 -24.22 -68.29 -22.27
N SER A 440 -25.19 -67.66 -21.56
CA SER A 440 -25.67 -67.85 -20.15
C SER A 440 -24.71 -67.44 -18.98
N LEU A 441 -25.11 -66.82 -17.85
CA LEU A 441 -26.26 -67.06 -16.94
C LEU A 441 -26.69 -65.80 -16.12
N GLN A 442 -27.97 -65.80 -15.73
CA GLN A 442 -28.74 -64.94 -14.80
C GLN A 442 -28.39 -65.21 -13.31
N ASP A 443 -28.69 -64.35 -12.31
CA ASP A 443 -29.98 -64.10 -11.60
C ASP A 443 -29.89 -62.78 -10.77
N HIS A 444 -30.86 -61.84 -10.71
CA HIS A 444 -32.13 -61.79 -9.94
C HIS A 444 -31.93 -61.96 -8.40
N SER A 445 -32.58 -61.31 -7.42
CA SER A 445 -33.69 -60.34 -7.28
C SER A 445 -33.89 -60.03 -5.76
N TYR A 446 -34.30 -58.79 -5.42
CA TYR A 446 -35.09 -58.26 -4.28
C TYR A 446 -35.28 -58.98 -2.91
N ALA A 447 -35.18 -58.22 -1.79
CA ALA A 447 -36.26 -58.05 -0.77
C ALA A 447 -35.87 -57.12 0.43
N GLN A 448 -36.75 -56.15 0.74
CA GLN A 448 -36.96 -55.42 2.02
C GLN A 448 -37.93 -56.22 2.93
N PRO A 449 -38.45 -55.79 4.13
CA PRO A 449 -38.06 -54.78 5.16
C PRO A 449 -38.29 -55.25 6.66
N SER A 450 -38.22 -54.28 7.62
CA SER A 450 -38.91 -54.19 8.96
C SER A 450 -38.29 -54.91 10.20
N THR A 451 -38.32 -54.46 11.48
CA THR A 451 -38.90 -53.33 12.26
C THR A 451 -38.32 -53.26 13.71
N SER A 452 -38.45 -52.08 14.36
CA SER A 452 -38.67 -51.76 15.82
C SER A 452 -37.56 -52.02 16.88
N GLY A 453 -37.34 -51.17 17.91
CA GLY A 453 -37.98 -49.92 18.34
C GLY A 453 -37.43 -49.30 19.65
N LEU A 454 -37.96 -48.10 19.96
CA LEU A 454 -38.17 -47.41 21.25
C LEU A 454 -37.01 -46.76 22.06
N GLY A 455 -37.21 -45.47 22.37
CA GLY A 455 -36.50 -44.72 23.42
C GLY A 455 -36.67 -43.19 23.32
N SER A 456 -37.74 -42.65 23.90
CA SER A 456 -38.14 -41.23 23.91
C SER A 456 -37.24 -40.31 24.74
N THR A 457 -37.13 -39.03 24.38
CA THR A 457 -37.59 -37.90 25.22
C THR A 457 -37.62 -36.56 24.46
N SER A 458 -38.71 -35.85 24.74
CA SER A 458 -39.18 -34.52 24.35
C SER A 458 -38.17 -33.37 24.32
N THR A 459 -38.29 -32.52 23.30
CA THR A 459 -38.58 -31.07 23.43
C THR A 459 -38.96 -30.52 22.06
N GLY A 460 -40.17 -29.99 21.93
CA GLY A 460 -40.66 -29.37 20.70
C GLY A 460 -41.21 -27.98 20.98
N LEU A 461 -40.93 -27.05 20.07
CA LEU A 461 -41.86 -26.09 19.48
C LEU A 461 -41.07 -25.06 18.65
N GLY A 462 -41.47 -24.86 17.39
CA GLY A 462 -40.98 -23.77 16.54
C GLY A 462 -40.90 -24.12 15.05
N ARG A 463 -42.05 -24.28 14.39
CA ARG A 463 -42.19 -24.45 12.93
C ARG A 463 -42.87 -23.20 12.36
N GLN A 464 -42.28 -22.56 11.35
CA GLN A 464 -42.93 -21.74 10.30
C GLN A 464 -41.83 -21.34 9.29
N GLN A 465 -41.65 -22.09 8.20
CA GLN A 465 -42.17 -21.88 6.84
C GLN A 465 -41.77 -20.54 6.18
N ALA A 466 -41.00 -20.68 5.10
CA ALA A 466 -40.63 -19.66 4.13
C ALA A 466 -41.73 -19.45 3.09
N SER A 467 -41.76 -18.26 2.47
CA SER A 467 -42.37 -18.04 1.15
C SER A 467 -41.61 -16.94 0.40
N TYR A 468 -41.42 -17.14 -0.90
CA TYR A 468 -40.59 -16.36 -1.82
C TYR A 468 -41.39 -16.19 -3.11
N ILE A 469 -41.73 -14.96 -3.56
CA ILE A 469 -42.02 -14.59 -4.97
C ILE A 469 -41.74 -13.07 -5.19
N PRO A 470 -41.02 -12.63 -6.27
CA PRO A 470 -40.79 -11.24 -6.73
C PRO A 470 -41.59 -10.89 -8.02
N PRO A 471 -41.28 -9.84 -8.83
CA PRO A 471 -41.13 -8.38 -8.60
C PRO A 471 -42.10 -7.53 -9.49
N GLN A 472 -42.25 -6.21 -9.25
CA GLN A 472 -42.67 -5.24 -10.29
C GLN A 472 -42.39 -3.77 -9.89
N ASP A 473 -41.86 -3.01 -10.85
CA ASP A 473 -41.77 -1.55 -11.00
C ASP A 473 -42.52 -1.23 -12.33
N PRO A 474 -43.15 -0.06 -12.61
CA PRO A 474 -42.50 1.26 -12.67
C PRO A 474 -43.34 2.50 -12.24
N GLY A 475 -42.64 3.61 -11.95
CA GLY A 475 -43.02 4.94 -12.46
C GLY A 475 -43.39 6.06 -11.48
N ASP A 476 -42.54 7.09 -11.48
CA ASP A 476 -42.77 8.54 -11.30
C ASP A 476 -43.02 9.20 -9.92
N MET A 477 -42.23 10.27 -9.73
CA MET A 477 -42.06 11.25 -8.64
C MET A 477 -43.33 12.09 -8.34
N PRO A 478 -43.47 12.67 -7.12
CA PRO A 478 -42.94 14.04 -6.88
C PRO A 478 -42.35 14.34 -5.48
N ASP A 479 -41.58 15.43 -5.46
CA ASP A 479 -40.91 16.13 -4.34
C ASP A 479 -41.63 16.14 -2.99
N LEU A 480 -40.89 15.83 -1.91
CA LEU A 480 -41.02 16.47 -0.61
C LEU A 480 -39.68 16.43 0.17
N ASP A 481 -39.24 17.63 0.56
CA ASP A 481 -38.11 17.92 1.44
C ASP A 481 -38.15 17.14 2.76
N VAL A 482 -37.13 16.31 3.01
CA VAL A 482 -36.76 15.86 4.36
C VAL A 482 -35.24 15.82 4.46
N GLN A 483 -34.67 16.75 5.25
CA GLN A 483 -33.31 16.70 5.76
C GLN A 483 -32.99 15.33 6.40
N PRO A 484 -31.82 14.72 6.11
CA PRO A 484 -31.24 13.74 7.00
C PRO A 484 -30.04 14.34 7.74
N SER A 485 -30.12 14.26 9.05
CA SER A 485 -29.12 14.60 10.05
C SER A 485 -27.72 14.11 9.68
N THR A 486 -26.78 15.04 9.69
CA THR A 486 -25.33 14.83 9.62
C THR A 486 -24.85 13.83 10.68
N SER A 487 -24.42 12.65 10.26
CA SER A 487 -23.68 11.70 11.10
C SER A 487 -22.25 12.18 11.30
N ALA A 488 -21.91 12.56 12.53
CA ALA A 488 -20.67 13.19 12.96
C ALA A 488 -19.40 12.30 12.93
N GLU A 489 -19.39 11.17 12.23
CA GLU A 489 -18.28 10.19 12.29
C GLU A 489 -17.26 10.32 11.15
N ALA A 490 -17.52 11.16 10.13
CA ALA A 490 -16.56 11.41 9.05
C ALA A 490 -15.52 12.51 9.38
N SER A 491 -15.85 13.45 10.28
CA SER A 491 -14.94 14.57 10.61
C SER A 491 -13.69 14.18 11.40
N SER A 492 -13.73 13.09 12.17
CA SER A 492 -12.58 12.74 13.04
C SER A 492 -11.38 12.18 12.27
N ALA A 493 -11.57 11.61 11.08
CA ALA A 493 -10.48 11.01 10.30
C ALA A 493 -9.67 12.03 9.48
N LEU A 494 -10.28 13.17 9.12
CA LEU A 494 -9.62 14.25 8.36
C LEU A 494 -8.70 15.08 9.25
N GLN A 495 -9.05 15.29 10.52
CA GLN A 495 -8.24 16.08 11.44
C GLN A 495 -6.99 15.32 11.95
N GLU A 496 -6.99 14.00 11.87
CA GLU A 496 -5.85 13.13 12.26
C GLU A 496 -4.79 12.95 11.16
N ALA A 497 -4.99 13.49 9.95
CA ALA A 497 -4.13 13.18 8.79
C ALA A 497 -3.12 14.27 8.42
N GLN A 498 -3.18 15.46 9.05
CA GLN A 498 -2.37 16.60 8.65
C GLN A 498 -1.09 16.73 9.49
N VAL A 499 0.07 16.73 8.82
CA VAL A 499 1.35 17.10 9.42
C VAL A 499 1.61 18.57 9.12
N ALA A 500 1.25 19.47 10.03
CA ALA A 500 1.42 20.92 9.88
C ALA A 500 2.82 21.38 10.33
N SER A 501 3.34 22.43 9.70
CA SER A 501 4.46 23.23 10.20
C SER A 501 3.88 24.49 10.85
N HIS A 502 4.20 24.75 12.11
CA HIS A 502 3.80 25.99 12.77
C HIS A 502 4.61 27.15 12.19
N ARG A 503 3.92 28.08 11.52
CA ARG A 503 4.48 29.35 11.05
C ARG A 503 5.00 30.14 12.25
N SER A 504 6.30 30.44 12.25
CA SER A 504 6.94 31.36 13.17
C SER A 504 6.25 32.74 13.08
N GLN A 505 5.69 33.20 14.20
CA GLN A 505 5.29 34.60 14.35
C GLN A 505 6.58 35.44 14.41
N THR A 506 6.79 36.27 13.39
CA THR A 506 7.76 37.37 13.43
C THR A 506 7.27 38.44 14.41
N PRO A 507 8.12 38.96 15.31
CA PRO A 507 7.80 40.18 16.05
C PRO A 507 7.93 41.38 15.10
N SER A 508 6.90 42.20 15.03
CA SER A 508 6.96 43.51 14.37
C SER A 508 7.76 44.45 15.27
N ASP A 509 8.92 44.89 14.78
CA ASP A 509 9.59 46.10 15.24
C ASP A 509 8.70 47.31 14.91
N ASP A 510 8.46 48.16 15.91
CA ASP A 510 8.24 49.59 15.73
C ASP A 510 9.12 50.29 16.78
N GLU A 511 10.19 50.93 16.30
CA GLU A 511 10.99 51.88 17.07
C GLU A 511 10.23 53.22 17.22
N LEU A 512 10.31 53.85 18.40
CA LEU A 512 10.99 55.15 18.62
C LEU A 512 10.55 55.86 19.91
N GLU A 513 11.56 56.06 20.76
CA GLU A 513 11.82 57.10 21.77
C GLU A 513 11.13 57.17 23.16
N PRO A 514 11.91 57.54 24.22
CA PRO A 514 11.50 57.57 25.62
C PRO A 514 11.15 58.98 26.13
N PRO A 515 10.67 59.12 27.39
CA PRO A 515 11.52 59.86 28.32
C PRO A 515 11.49 59.41 29.80
N SER A 516 12.69 59.40 30.38
CA SER A 516 13.11 60.15 31.58
C SER A 516 12.26 60.12 32.87
N LYS A 517 12.87 59.53 33.91
CA LYS A 517 12.90 59.93 35.33
C LYS A 517 11.55 60.17 36.05
N ARG A 518 11.33 59.46 37.18
CA ARG A 518 11.48 59.99 38.57
C ARG A 518 10.82 59.07 39.63
N ALA A 519 11.67 58.55 40.51
CA ALA A 519 11.55 58.42 41.97
C ALA A 519 10.34 57.74 42.67
N ARG A 520 10.74 56.82 43.57
CA ARG A 520 10.35 56.61 44.99
C ARG A 520 9.11 55.78 45.37
N SER A 521 9.44 54.72 46.13
CA SER A 521 8.79 54.10 47.31
C SER A 521 7.32 53.66 47.20
N ALA A 522 6.90 52.54 47.79
CA ALA A 522 7.37 51.87 48.99
C ALA A 522 7.45 50.35 48.83
#